data_AF-A0A4Q6BRY6-F1
#
_entry.id   AF-A0A4Q6BRY6-F1
#
_cell.length_a   1.000
_cell.length_b   1.000
_cell.length_c   1.000
_cell.angle_alpha   90.00
_cell.angle_beta   90.00
_cell.angle_gamma   90.00
#
_symmetry.space_group_name_H-M   'P 1'
#
loop_
_entity.id
_entity.type
_entity.pdbx_description
1 polymer ?
#
loop_
_entity_poly.entity_id
_entity_poly.type
_entity_poly.pdbx_seq_one_letter_code
_entity_poly.pdbx_strand_id
1 'polypeptide(L)'
;MNLSFSLRRRLVLALLLALALAGLVVWELVRMVRSSSEQRMQFTRSLVSQELEHVAVAEEGERPSLTGLRSGIAKTRGELPLERGLPQEVDAVLRAQIATAERGERRLVEVPVGTPSTKARPEGGRRPDSTLYLVGVLGREDGTVAWVGYPIRQPAFIDRFRLLALAFGVLVLALAALTLVTVGSVDRGVRGLTGSLRELDVDLHA
;
A
#
# COMPACT_ATOMS: atom_id res chain seq x y z
N MET A 1 19.65 -12.18 -48.08
CA MET A 1 19.41 -11.19 -47.01
C MET A 1 18.75 -11.87 -45.81
N ASN A 2 19.36 -11.78 -44.63
CA ASN A 2 19.02 -12.57 -43.44
C ASN A 2 17.70 -12.12 -42.77
N LEU A 3 16.58 -12.69 -43.23
CA LEU A 3 15.25 -12.53 -42.62
C LEU A 3 15.21 -12.91 -41.13
N SER A 4 15.99 -13.92 -40.72
CA SER A 4 16.10 -14.37 -39.32
C SER A 4 16.70 -13.31 -38.39
N PHE A 5 17.67 -12.53 -38.87
CA PHE A 5 18.31 -11.47 -38.10
C PHE A 5 17.38 -10.26 -37.90
N SER A 6 16.59 -9.93 -38.94
CA SER A 6 15.54 -8.91 -38.91
C SER A 6 14.43 -9.26 -37.90
N LEU A 7 13.94 -10.51 -37.93
CA LEU A 7 12.85 -10.97 -37.07
C LEU A 7 13.24 -11.01 -35.58
N ARG A 8 14.44 -11.53 -35.26
CA ARG A 8 14.97 -11.52 -33.89
C ARG A 8 15.06 -10.11 -33.33
N ARG A 9 15.58 -9.15 -34.11
CA ARG A 9 15.74 -7.77 -33.66
C ARG A 9 14.38 -7.11 -33.39
N ARG A 10 13.37 -7.39 -34.22
CA ARG A 10 11.98 -6.92 -34.03
C ARG A 10 11.32 -7.52 -32.80
N LEU A 11 11.51 -8.82 -32.54
CA LEU A 11 10.96 -9.49 -31.34
C LEU A 11 11.62 -8.96 -30.05
N VAL A 12 12.93 -8.76 -30.05
CA VAL A 12 13.64 -8.17 -28.90
C VAL A 12 13.19 -6.73 -28.67
N LEU A 13 13.04 -5.93 -29.72
CA LEU A 13 12.51 -4.57 -29.62
C LEU A 13 11.08 -4.56 -29.07
N ALA A 14 10.19 -5.43 -29.55
CA ALA A 14 8.83 -5.54 -29.05
C ALA A 14 8.80 -5.96 -27.57
N LEU A 15 9.67 -6.88 -27.16
CA LEU A 15 9.81 -7.29 -25.76
C LEU A 15 10.26 -6.12 -24.88
N LEU A 16 11.30 -5.40 -25.29
CA LEU A 16 11.81 -4.24 -24.55
C LEU A 16 10.77 -3.13 -24.45
N LEU A 17 10.01 -2.88 -25.53
CA LEU A 17 8.93 -1.90 -25.53
C LEU A 17 7.80 -2.32 -24.59
N ALA A 18 7.41 -3.60 -24.59
CA ALA A 18 6.40 -4.13 -23.69
C ALA A 18 6.84 -4.06 -22.21
N LEU A 19 8.11 -4.36 -21.92
CA LEU A 19 8.71 -4.19 -20.59
C LEU A 19 8.71 -2.72 -20.14
N ALA A 20 9.10 -1.80 -21.03
CA ALA A 20 9.11 -0.37 -20.74
C ALA A 20 7.70 0.17 -20.47
N LEU A 21 6.71 -0.21 -21.29
CA LEU A 21 5.30 0.14 -21.09
C LEU A 21 4.75 -0.44 -19.79
N ALA A 22 5.03 -1.71 -19.48
CA ALA A 22 4.59 -2.33 -18.24
C ALA A 22 5.24 -1.65 -17.02
N GLY A 23 6.53 -1.36 -17.08
CA GLY A 23 7.25 -0.63 -16.02
C GLY A 23 6.67 0.77 -15.80
N LEU A 24 6.38 1.50 -16.88
CA LEU A 24 5.76 2.82 -16.81
C LEU A 24 4.37 2.76 -16.19
N VAL A 25 3.54 1.79 -16.58
CA VAL A 25 2.20 1.58 -16.01
C VAL A 25 2.29 1.30 -14.52
N VAL A 26 3.18 0.39 -14.09
CA VAL A 26 3.38 0.06 -12.67
C VAL A 26 3.87 1.29 -11.91
N TRP A 27 4.79 2.07 -12.48
CA TRP A 27 5.34 3.27 -11.83
C TRP A 27 4.27 4.36 -11.63
N GLU A 28 3.49 4.68 -12.67
CA GLU A 28 2.38 5.63 -12.56
C GLU A 28 1.32 5.15 -11.57
N LEU A 29 1.02 3.85 -11.57
CA LEU A 29 0.14 3.23 -10.58
C LEU A 29 0.66 3.47 -9.16
N VAL A 30 1.93 3.17 -8.88
CA VAL A 30 2.55 3.35 -7.56
C VAL A 30 2.54 4.82 -7.15
N ARG A 31 2.85 5.71 -8.09
CA ARG A 31 2.81 7.16 -7.87
C ARG A 31 1.41 7.63 -7.48
N MET A 32 0.38 7.17 -8.18
CA MET A 32 -1.03 7.51 -7.90
C MET A 32 -1.49 6.99 -6.53
N VAL A 33 -1.03 5.81 -6.11
CA VAL A 33 -1.35 5.26 -4.78
C VAL A 33 -0.66 6.06 -3.67
N ARG A 34 0.61 6.46 -3.86
CA ARG A 34 1.33 7.31 -2.91
C ARG A 34 0.66 8.66 -2.76
N SER A 35 0.34 9.33 -3.87
CA SER A 35 -0.32 10.64 -3.82
C SER A 35 -1.71 10.56 -3.17
N SER A 36 -2.50 9.53 -3.46
CA SER A 36 -3.79 9.32 -2.82
C SER A 36 -3.66 9.07 -1.31
N SER A 37 -2.66 8.30 -0.89
CA SER A 37 -2.42 8.00 0.52
C SER A 37 -1.93 9.24 1.29
N GLU A 38 -1.04 10.02 0.68
CA GLU A 38 -0.57 11.31 1.21
C GLU A 38 -1.72 12.32 1.35
N GLN A 39 -2.57 12.45 0.31
CA GLN A 39 -3.74 13.33 0.36
C GLN A 39 -4.73 12.93 1.45
N ARG A 40 -5.01 11.62 1.60
CA ARG A 40 -5.89 11.13 2.66
C ARG A 40 -5.30 11.40 4.05
N MET A 41 -3.99 11.21 4.21
CA MET A 41 -3.31 11.53 5.47
C MET A 41 -3.38 13.02 5.79
N GLN A 42 -3.12 13.89 4.81
CA GLN A 42 -3.21 15.34 4.99
C GLN A 42 -4.63 15.77 5.35
N PHE A 43 -5.64 15.23 4.67
CA PHE A 43 -7.04 15.49 4.96
C PHE A 43 -7.45 14.98 6.36
N THR A 44 -7.00 13.79 6.76
CA THR A 44 -7.25 13.30 8.11
C THR A 44 -6.56 14.14 9.16
N ARG A 45 -5.31 14.56 8.93
CA ARG A 45 -4.61 15.48 9.82
C ARG A 45 -5.40 16.78 9.98
N SER A 46 -5.91 17.38 8.91
CA SER A 46 -6.74 18.59 9.02
C SER A 46 -8.04 18.34 9.78
N LEU A 47 -8.71 17.20 9.55
CA LEU A 47 -9.92 16.85 10.30
C LEU A 47 -9.66 16.66 11.80
N VAL A 48 -8.62 15.90 12.16
CA VAL A 48 -8.23 15.71 13.57
C VAL A 48 -7.81 17.02 14.20
N SER A 49 -7.14 17.90 13.45
CA SER A 49 -6.81 19.27 13.90
C SER A 49 -8.05 20.05 14.30
N GLN A 50 -9.01 20.11 13.39
CA GLN A 50 -10.23 20.88 13.55
C GLN A 50 -11.09 20.34 14.69
N GLU A 51 -11.19 19.01 14.80
CA GLU A 51 -11.91 18.41 15.93
C GLU A 51 -11.19 18.67 17.26
N LEU A 52 -9.86 18.60 17.29
CA LEU A 52 -9.10 18.84 18.51
C LEU A 52 -9.32 20.27 19.03
N GLU A 53 -9.37 21.25 18.12
CA GLU A 53 -9.71 22.63 18.44
C GLU A 53 -11.16 22.76 18.93
N HIS A 54 -12.10 22.05 18.30
CA HIS A 54 -13.51 22.04 18.72
C HIS A 54 -13.69 21.46 20.13
N VAL A 55 -13.04 20.33 20.41
CA VAL A 55 -13.08 19.63 21.71
C VAL A 55 -12.40 20.46 22.79
N ALA A 56 -11.32 21.18 22.44
CA ALA A 56 -10.62 22.07 23.36
C ALA A 56 -11.38 23.35 23.71
N VAL A 57 -12.53 23.62 23.09
CA VAL A 57 -13.45 24.70 23.49
C VAL A 57 -14.73 24.13 24.12
N ALA A 58 -15.03 22.85 23.91
CA ALA A 58 -16.19 22.17 24.47
C ALA A 58 -16.08 21.88 25.98
N GLU A 59 -17.24 21.71 26.63
CA GLU A 59 -17.37 21.29 28.03
C GLU A 59 -17.08 19.79 28.22
N GLU A 60 -16.69 19.41 29.45
CA GLU A 60 -16.33 18.04 29.87
C GLU A 60 -17.39 17.00 29.47
N GLY A 61 -16.95 15.95 28.77
CA GLY A 61 -17.77 14.80 28.42
C GLY A 61 -17.22 14.04 27.21
N GLU A 62 -17.34 12.71 27.21
CA GLU A 62 -17.05 11.90 26.02
C GLU A 62 -18.12 12.19 24.96
N ARG A 63 -17.71 12.66 23.78
CA ARG A 63 -18.64 12.99 22.70
C ARG A 63 -18.37 12.09 21.49
N PRO A 64 -19.40 11.46 20.92
CA PRO A 64 -19.28 10.88 19.60
C PRO A 64 -19.14 12.03 18.58
N SER A 65 -17.91 12.39 18.26
CA SER A 65 -17.59 13.26 17.13
C SER A 65 -17.82 12.53 15.79
N LEU A 66 -17.84 13.29 14.70
CA LEU A 66 -18.01 12.89 13.29
C LEU A 66 -17.75 11.40 13.00
N THR A 67 -18.64 10.75 12.23
CA THR A 67 -18.67 9.32 11.90
C THR A 67 -17.32 8.57 12.03
N GLY A 68 -17.15 7.82 13.13
CA GLY A 68 -15.95 7.00 13.40
C GLY A 68 -14.84 7.69 14.18
N LEU A 69 -14.93 9.00 14.42
CA LEU A 69 -14.02 9.81 15.21
C LEU A 69 -14.43 9.76 16.69
N ARG A 70 -13.47 9.52 17.58
CA ARG A 70 -13.69 9.52 19.03
C ARG A 70 -12.94 10.68 19.64
N SER A 71 -13.56 11.41 20.55
CA SER A 71 -12.94 12.54 21.21
C SER A 71 -13.43 12.71 22.64
N GLY A 72 -12.62 13.40 23.44
CA GLY A 72 -12.95 13.69 24.82
C GLY A 72 -11.92 14.59 25.49
N ILE A 73 -12.20 14.87 26.76
CA ILE A 73 -11.31 15.64 27.64
C ILE A 73 -10.86 14.72 28.77
N ALA A 74 -9.56 14.70 29.02
CA ALA A 74 -8.90 13.92 30.04
C ALA A 74 -8.35 14.84 31.13
N LYS A 75 -8.57 14.50 32.41
CA LYS A 75 -7.88 15.18 33.51
C LYS A 75 -6.47 14.62 33.62
N THR A 76 -5.48 15.49 33.60
CA THR A 76 -4.07 15.09 33.71
C THR A 76 -3.86 14.59 35.14
N ARG A 77 -3.80 13.26 35.29
CA ARG A 77 -3.66 12.42 36.52
C ARG A 77 -4.92 11.62 36.87
N GLY A 78 -4.86 10.32 36.60
CA GLY A 78 -5.53 9.30 37.42
C GLY A 78 -6.69 8.56 36.75
N GLU A 79 -7.64 9.28 36.16
CA GLU A 79 -8.87 8.65 35.65
C GLU A 79 -9.14 9.08 34.22
N LEU A 80 -8.95 8.13 33.31
CA LEU A 80 -9.19 8.31 31.89
C LEU A 80 -10.41 7.48 31.51
N PRO A 81 -11.54 8.11 31.10
CA PRO A 81 -12.64 7.38 30.48
C PRO A 81 -12.30 6.99 29.03
N LEU A 82 -11.08 6.48 28.78
CA LEU A 82 -10.57 6.13 27.45
C LEU A 82 -10.95 4.71 27.01
N GLU A 83 -11.48 3.89 27.92
CA GLU A 83 -11.60 2.44 27.72
C GLU A 83 -12.72 2.01 26.75
N ARG A 84 -13.58 2.93 26.28
CA ARG A 84 -14.74 2.57 25.47
C ARG A 84 -14.47 2.65 23.97
N GLY A 85 -13.87 1.59 23.43
CA GLY A 85 -13.96 1.26 22.00
C GLY A 85 -12.76 1.64 21.11
N LEU A 86 -11.64 2.06 21.69
CA LEU A 86 -10.34 2.10 21.00
C LEU A 86 -9.60 0.76 21.16
N PRO A 87 -8.79 0.34 20.17
CA PRO A 87 -7.88 -0.80 20.34
C PRO A 87 -6.88 -0.54 21.48
N GLN A 88 -6.49 -1.59 22.19
CA GLN A 88 -5.61 -1.48 23.37
C GLN A 88 -4.27 -0.81 23.04
N GLU A 89 -3.74 -1.03 21.83
CA GLU A 89 -2.50 -0.41 21.37
C GLU A 89 -2.65 1.10 21.19
N VAL A 90 -3.81 1.56 20.71
CA VAL A 90 -4.13 2.98 20.52
C VAL A 90 -4.34 3.65 21.87
N ASP A 91 -5.05 2.99 22.78
CA ASP A 91 -5.25 3.47 24.14
C ASP A 91 -3.91 3.62 24.89
N ALA A 92 -3.02 2.63 24.80
CA ALA A 92 -1.70 2.72 25.43
C ALA A 92 -0.88 3.91 24.91
N VAL A 93 -0.86 4.16 23.61
CA VAL A 93 -0.18 5.32 23.03
C VAL A 93 -0.85 6.62 23.45
N LEU A 94 -2.17 6.67 23.42
CA LEU A 94 -2.93 7.87 23.81
C LEU A 94 -2.71 8.22 25.29
N ARG A 95 -2.71 7.22 26.19
CA ARG A 95 -2.36 7.40 27.62
C ARG A 95 -0.95 7.97 27.78
N ALA A 96 0.03 7.45 27.04
CA ALA A 96 1.41 7.95 27.09
C ALA A 96 1.52 9.40 26.58
N GLN A 97 0.76 9.74 25.53
CA GLN A 97 0.72 11.11 25.00
C GLN A 97 0.04 12.07 25.99
N ILE A 98 -1.07 11.69 26.61
CA ILE A 98 -1.76 12.50 27.62
C ILE A 98 -0.86 12.70 28.85
N ALA A 99 -0.15 11.66 29.30
CA ALA A 99 0.72 11.74 30.47
C ALA A 99 1.93 12.69 30.28
N THR A 100 2.30 12.96 29.03
CA THR A 100 3.47 13.78 28.67
C THR A 100 3.10 15.07 27.95
N ALA A 101 1.81 15.39 27.83
CA ALA A 101 1.34 16.60 27.16
C ALA A 101 1.54 17.81 28.06
N GLU A 102 2.30 18.79 27.58
CA GLU A 102 2.47 20.08 28.26
C GLU A 102 1.34 21.06 27.88
N ARG A 103 1.19 22.15 28.65
CA ARG A 103 0.18 23.18 28.37
C ARG A 103 0.48 23.87 27.03
N GLY A 104 -0.54 24.04 26.21
CA GLY A 104 -0.41 24.63 24.88
C GLY A 104 0.30 23.73 23.86
N GLU A 105 0.75 22.53 24.27
CA GLU A 105 1.43 21.62 23.37
C GLU A 105 0.42 20.77 22.61
N ARG A 106 0.63 20.72 21.30
CA ARG A 106 -0.17 19.94 20.37
C ARG A 106 0.66 18.81 19.79
N ARG A 107 0.19 17.57 19.93
CA ARG A 107 0.85 16.39 19.38
C ARG A 107 -0.10 15.56 18.52
N LEU A 108 0.42 15.06 17.41
CA LEU A 108 -0.26 14.17 16.49
C LEU A 108 0.62 12.92 16.29
N VAL A 109 0.07 11.75 16.56
CA VAL A 109 0.80 10.48 16.48
C VAL A 109 0.00 9.48 15.66
N GLU A 110 0.67 8.84 14.71
CA GLU A 110 0.13 7.75 13.92
C GLU A 110 0.41 6.42 14.62
N VAL A 111 -0.64 5.64 14.89
CA VAL A 111 -0.56 4.36 15.58
C VAL A 111 -1.04 3.26 14.62
N PRO A 112 -0.14 2.43 14.09
CA PRO A 112 -0.54 1.30 13.27
C PRO A 112 -1.21 0.24 14.14
N VAL A 113 -2.48 -0.04 13.90
CA VAL A 113 -3.18 -1.18 14.51
C VAL A 113 -3.19 -2.31 13.49
N GLY A 114 -2.20 -3.18 13.64
CA GLY A 114 -2.20 -4.49 13.01
C GLY A 114 -2.16 -5.51 14.14
N THR A 115 -3.05 -6.51 14.11
CA THR A 115 -2.85 -7.68 14.96
C THR A 115 -1.56 -8.36 14.50
N PRO A 116 -0.51 -8.47 15.34
CA PRO A 116 0.55 -9.43 15.09
C PRO A 116 0.01 -10.81 15.47
N SER A 117 -1.03 -11.29 14.77
CA SER A 117 -1.51 -12.65 14.94
C SER A 117 -1.10 -13.49 13.76
N THR A 118 0.11 -14.03 13.88
CA THR A 118 0.57 -15.22 13.17
C THR A 118 -0.22 -16.47 13.61
N LYS A 119 -1.23 -16.37 14.48
CA LYS A 119 -1.96 -17.50 15.08
C LYS A 119 -3.43 -17.16 15.34
N ALA A 120 -4.25 -17.17 14.29
CA ALA A 120 -5.66 -17.56 14.30
C ALA A 120 -6.28 -17.03 13.02
N ARG A 121 -6.31 -17.89 11.99
CA ARG A 121 -7.10 -17.67 10.80
C ARG A 121 -8.37 -18.50 10.98
N PRO A 122 -9.52 -17.92 11.33
CA PRO A 122 -10.77 -18.59 11.07
C PRO A 122 -10.99 -18.55 9.56
N GLU A 123 -11.17 -19.72 8.97
CA GLU A 123 -11.62 -19.88 7.59
C GLU A 123 -12.88 -19.00 7.36
N GLY A 124 -12.84 -18.15 6.33
CA GLY A 124 -13.99 -17.33 5.89
C GLY A 124 -14.01 -15.86 6.33
N GLY A 125 -13.11 -15.41 7.21
CA GLY A 125 -13.07 -13.99 7.63
C GLY A 125 -12.25 -13.10 6.70
N ARG A 126 -12.83 -11.98 6.25
CA ARG A 126 -12.11 -10.82 5.67
C ARG A 126 -10.87 -10.56 6.53
N ARG A 127 -9.67 -10.51 5.93
CA ARG A 127 -8.43 -10.10 6.62
C ARG A 127 -8.70 -8.85 7.45
N PRO A 128 -8.18 -8.73 8.69
CA PRO A 128 -8.33 -7.50 9.44
C PRO A 128 -7.69 -6.38 8.63
N ASP A 129 -8.50 -5.42 8.21
CA ASP A 129 -8.05 -4.20 7.52
C ASP A 129 -6.94 -3.61 8.40
N SER A 130 -5.72 -3.46 7.85
CA SER A 130 -4.65 -2.76 8.55
C SER A 130 -5.11 -1.32 8.77
N THR A 131 -5.63 -1.06 9.96
CA THR A 131 -6.28 0.19 10.30
C THR A 131 -5.23 1.05 10.98
N LEU A 132 -4.91 2.18 10.36
CA LEU A 132 -4.02 3.15 10.97
C LEU A 132 -4.89 4.08 11.82
N TYR A 133 -4.54 4.30 13.08
CA TYR A 133 -5.20 5.31 13.90
C TYR A 133 -4.36 6.58 13.91
N LEU A 134 -4.99 7.73 13.67
CA LEU A 134 -4.39 9.03 13.95
C LEU A 134 -4.91 9.51 15.30
N VAL A 135 -3.99 9.77 16.21
CA VAL A 135 -4.27 10.25 17.57
C VAL A 135 -3.75 11.66 17.71
N GLY A 136 -4.59 12.57 18.21
CA GLY A 136 -4.23 13.95 18.52
C GLY A 136 -4.46 14.25 20.00
N VAL A 137 -3.54 15.01 20.60
CA VAL A 137 -3.70 15.55 21.96
C VAL A 137 -3.37 17.05 22.00
N LEU A 138 -4.07 17.79 22.84
CA LEU A 138 -3.84 19.21 23.10
C LEU A 138 -3.97 19.49 24.61
N GLY A 139 -2.88 19.95 25.23
CA GLY A 139 -2.89 20.39 26.63
C GLY A 139 -3.56 21.75 26.78
N ARG A 140 -4.58 21.84 27.65
CA ARG A 140 -5.30 23.08 27.97
C ARG A 140 -4.66 23.79 29.17
N GLU A 141 -4.96 25.09 29.30
CA GLU A 141 -4.44 25.94 30.38
C GLU A 141 -4.93 25.54 31.77
N ASP A 142 -6.13 24.95 31.85
CA ASP A 142 -6.76 24.43 33.07
C ASP A 142 -6.10 23.14 33.58
N GLY A 143 -5.08 22.63 32.88
CA GLY A 143 -4.41 21.38 33.21
C GLY A 143 -5.18 20.13 32.81
N THR A 144 -6.19 20.25 31.93
CA THR A 144 -6.82 19.11 31.24
C THR A 144 -6.20 18.92 29.85
N VAL A 145 -6.44 17.76 29.23
CA VAL A 145 -5.94 17.42 27.89
C VAL A 145 -7.13 17.03 27.01
N ALA A 146 -7.34 17.76 25.91
CA ALA A 146 -8.26 17.35 24.87
C ALA A 146 -7.60 16.26 24.01
N TRP A 147 -8.34 15.22 23.65
CA TRP A 147 -7.85 14.15 22.81
C TRP A 147 -8.84 13.78 21.70
N VAL A 148 -8.29 13.28 20.60
CA VAL A 148 -9.03 12.80 19.43
C VAL A 148 -8.35 11.55 18.89
N GLY A 149 -9.13 10.53 18.54
CA GLY A 149 -8.68 9.33 17.84
C GLY A 149 -9.54 9.08 16.59
N TYR A 150 -8.88 8.89 15.45
CA TYR A 150 -9.57 8.63 14.18
C TYR A 150 -8.99 7.40 13.45
N PRO A 151 -9.83 6.41 13.08
CA PRO A 151 -9.41 5.26 12.29
C PRO A 151 -9.32 5.62 10.80
N ILE A 152 -8.10 5.65 10.27
CA ILE A 152 -7.79 5.70 8.85
C ILE A 152 -7.84 4.27 8.30
N ARG A 153 -8.98 3.89 7.72
CA ARG A 153 -9.09 2.63 6.98
C ARG A 153 -8.31 2.73 5.67
N GLN A 154 -7.39 1.78 5.46
CA GLN A 154 -6.82 1.59 4.15
C GLN A 154 -7.94 1.20 3.17
N PRO A 155 -7.94 1.77 1.95
CA PRO A 155 -8.96 1.42 0.99
C PRO A 155 -8.77 -0.04 0.56
N ALA A 156 -9.88 -0.79 0.49
CA ALA A 156 -9.88 -2.18 0.04
C ALA A 156 -9.30 -2.39 -1.37
N PHE A 157 -9.19 -1.32 -2.18
CA PHE A 157 -8.56 -1.40 -3.50
C PHE A 157 -7.03 -1.59 -3.43
N ILE A 158 -6.34 -1.24 -2.33
CA ILE A 158 -4.87 -1.41 -2.21
C ILE A 158 -4.49 -2.90 -2.32
N ASP A 159 -5.27 -3.79 -1.72
CA ASP A 159 -5.01 -5.23 -1.81
C ASP A 159 -5.31 -5.77 -3.22
N ARG A 160 -6.41 -5.33 -3.83
CA ARG A 160 -6.71 -5.66 -5.24
C ARG A 160 -5.61 -5.17 -6.17
N PHE A 161 -5.03 -4.03 -5.86
CA PHE A 161 -3.94 -3.43 -6.62
C PHE A 161 -2.63 -4.21 -6.49
N ARG A 162 -2.29 -4.68 -5.28
CA ARG A 162 -1.14 -5.58 -5.09
C ARG A 162 -1.28 -6.86 -5.91
N LEU A 163 -2.50 -7.43 -5.93
CA LEU A 163 -2.81 -8.60 -6.76
C LEU A 163 -2.69 -8.26 -8.26
N LEU A 164 -3.18 -7.10 -8.69
CA LEU A 164 -3.08 -6.65 -10.07
C LEU A 164 -1.62 -6.48 -10.51
N ALA A 165 -0.81 -5.80 -9.69
CA ALA A 165 0.61 -5.59 -9.95
C ALA A 165 1.38 -6.93 -10.02
N LEU A 166 1.06 -7.88 -9.12
CA LEU A 166 1.64 -9.21 -9.15
C LEU A 166 1.22 -9.98 -10.41
N ALA A 167 -0.06 -9.92 -10.79
CA ALA A 167 -0.57 -10.54 -12.00
C ALA A 167 0.09 -9.95 -13.27
N PHE A 168 0.26 -8.62 -13.34
CA PHE A 168 1.00 -7.96 -14.42
C PHE A 168 2.46 -8.40 -14.46
N GLY A 169 3.12 -8.50 -13.31
CA GLY A 169 4.50 -9.00 -13.23
C GLY A 169 4.63 -10.42 -13.77
N VAL A 170 3.71 -11.32 -13.38
CA VAL A 170 3.64 -12.70 -13.89
C VAL A 170 3.39 -12.71 -15.40
N LEU A 171 2.48 -11.88 -15.90
CA LEU A 171 2.16 -11.79 -17.32
C LEU A 171 3.39 -11.36 -18.14
N VAL A 172 4.13 -10.36 -17.67
CA VAL A 172 5.36 -9.88 -18.33
C VAL A 172 6.43 -10.97 -18.35
N LEU A 173 6.62 -11.68 -17.24
CA LEU A 173 7.56 -12.81 -17.17
C LEU A 173 7.16 -13.94 -18.13
N ALA A 174 5.87 -14.26 -18.20
CA ALA A 174 5.35 -15.25 -19.15
C ALA A 174 5.59 -14.82 -20.60
N LEU A 175 5.39 -13.54 -20.93
CA LEU A 175 5.68 -13.00 -22.27
C LEU A 175 7.17 -13.09 -22.63
N ALA A 176 8.04 -12.80 -21.67
CA ALA A 176 9.49 -12.93 -21.84
C ALA A 176 9.90 -14.39 -22.07
N ALA A 177 9.36 -15.32 -21.28
CA ALA A 177 9.59 -16.75 -21.46
C ALA A 177 9.10 -17.23 -22.84
N LEU A 178 7.91 -16.83 -23.27
CA LEU A 178 7.35 -17.19 -24.57
C LEU A 178 8.21 -16.66 -25.74
N THR A 179 8.74 -15.44 -25.59
CA THR A 179 9.65 -14.83 -26.57
C THR A 179 10.97 -15.60 -26.66
N LEU A 180 11.54 -16.03 -25.53
CA LEU A 180 12.75 -16.85 -25.52
C LEU A 180 12.52 -18.22 -26.19
N VAL A 181 11.39 -18.87 -25.90
CA VAL A 181 11.03 -20.17 -26.50
C VAL A 181 10.86 -20.05 -28.02
N THR A 182 10.14 -19.02 -28.49
CA THR A 182 9.94 -18.78 -29.92
C THR A 182 11.24 -18.43 -30.65
N VAL A 183 12.12 -17.64 -30.05
CA VAL A 183 13.45 -17.38 -30.63
C VAL A 183 14.29 -18.66 -30.70
N GLY A 184 14.21 -19.51 -29.68
CA GLY A 184 14.90 -20.81 -29.64
C GLY A 184 14.36 -21.82 -30.67
N SER A 185 13.04 -21.88 -30.88
CA SER A 185 12.45 -22.77 -31.87
C SER A 185 12.79 -22.35 -33.30
N VAL A 186 12.77 -21.05 -33.59
CA VAL A 186 13.21 -20.50 -34.88
C VAL A 186 14.68 -20.82 -35.15
N ASP A 187 15.55 -20.72 -34.15
CA ASP A 187 16.99 -21.05 -34.28
C ASP A 187 17.22 -22.53 -34.61
N ARG A 188 16.49 -23.44 -33.94
CA ARG A 188 16.56 -24.88 -34.24
C ARG A 188 16.01 -25.18 -35.63
N GLY A 189 14.91 -24.55 -36.03
CA GLY A 189 14.34 -24.72 -37.37
C GLY A 189 15.29 -24.26 -38.48
N VAL A 190 15.95 -23.11 -38.30
CA VAL A 190 16.96 -22.63 -39.23
C VAL A 190 18.16 -23.58 -39.29
N ARG A 191 18.68 -24.06 -38.16
CA ARG A 191 19.78 -25.03 -38.15
C ARG A 191 19.41 -26.35 -38.83
N GLY A 192 18.20 -26.86 -38.59
CA GLY A 192 17.69 -28.06 -39.25
C GLY A 192 17.62 -27.91 -40.77
N LEU A 193 17.03 -26.82 -41.26
CA LEU A 193 16.99 -26.51 -42.69
C LEU A 193 18.38 -26.37 -43.31
N THR A 194 19.32 -25.74 -42.59
CA THR A 194 20.70 -25.60 -43.07
C THR A 194 21.42 -26.94 -43.10
N GLY A 195 21.11 -27.85 -42.17
CA GLY A 195 21.62 -29.22 -42.14
C GLY A 195 21.09 -30.05 -43.30
N SER A 196 19.78 -30.04 -43.52
CA SER A 196 19.14 -30.76 -44.64
C SER A 196 19.59 -30.24 -46.00
N LEU A 197 19.82 -28.93 -46.14
CA LEU A 197 20.38 -28.36 -47.38
C LEU A 197 21.83 -28.80 -47.61
N ARG A 198 22.63 -28.97 -46.55
CA ARG A 198 24.01 -29.49 -46.68
C ARG A 198 24.03 -30.98 -47.02
N GLU A 199 23.15 -31.77 -46.44
CA GLU A 199 23.01 -33.19 -46.81
C GLU A 199 22.59 -33.35 -48.27
N LEU A 200 21.63 -32.52 -48.73
CA LEU A 200 21.20 -32.51 -50.13
C LEU A 200 22.32 -32.09 -51.08
N ASP A 201 23.15 -31.12 -50.69
CA ASP A 201 24.30 -30.67 -51.48
C ASP A 201 25.39 -31.74 -51.58
N VAL A 202 25.62 -32.51 -50.50
CA VAL A 202 26.52 -33.66 -50.49
C VAL A 202 26.01 -34.78 -51.40
N ASP A 203 24.71 -35.10 -51.37
CA ASP A 203 24.11 -36.13 -52.23
C ASP A 203 24.11 -35.75 -53.72
N LEU A 204 24.05 -34.46 -54.05
CA LEU A 204 24.08 -33.98 -55.45
C LEU A 204 25.49 -33.90 -56.06
N HIS A 205 26.53 -33.84 -55.22
CA HIS A 205 27.93 -33.74 -55.66
C HIS A 205 28.73 -35.05 -55.45
N ALA A 206 28.08 -36.10 -54.95
CA ALA A 206 28.63 -37.46 -54.87
C ALA A 206 28.37 -38.26 -56.16
#